data_AF-A0A6G4TYM1-F1
#
_entry.id   AF-A0A6G4TYM1-F1
#
_cell.length_a   1.000
_cell.length_b   1.000
_cell.length_c   1.000
_cell.angle_alpha   90.00
_cell.angle_beta   90.00
_cell.angle_gamma   90.00
#
_symmetry.space_group_name_H-M   'P 1'
#
loop_
_entity.id
_entity.type
_entity.pdbx_description
1 polymer ?
#
loop_
_entity_poly.entity_id
_entity_poly.type
_entity_poly.pdbx_seq_one_letter_code
_entity_poly.pdbx_strand_id
1 'polypeptide(L)'
;MAYFHLERHVPLPAAEAWRRATDFARHADGIPATRIVRSGDIAAVGGRFTARTGWRRVGFDDPMEIVRWQPPGDGGTPGRCRLEKRGRLVRGWAEIEVYGEGAGTRVGWREELRPLGMPRVFDPLLARAARAVFGRALDRLLRG
;
A
#
# COMPACT_ATOMS: atom_id res chain seq x y z
N MET A 1 12.00 12.26 -5.69
CA MET A 1 10.89 11.65 -4.93
C MET A 1 9.75 11.42 -5.89
N ALA A 2 9.43 10.16 -6.12
CA ALA A 2 8.25 9.80 -6.89
C ALA A 2 7.04 9.74 -5.96
N TYR A 3 5.99 10.46 -6.31
CA TYR A 3 4.72 10.44 -5.58
C TYR A 3 3.61 10.06 -6.55
N PHE A 4 2.68 9.21 -6.10
CA PHE A 4 1.44 8.99 -6.81
C PHE A 4 0.24 8.93 -5.86
N HIS A 5 -0.91 9.23 -6.42
CA HIS A 5 -2.21 9.03 -5.80
C HIS A 5 -3.11 8.30 -6.80
N LEU A 6 -3.84 7.29 -6.32
CA LEU A 6 -4.90 6.63 -7.07
C LEU A 6 -6.12 6.40 -6.17
N GLU A 7 -7.29 6.35 -6.80
CA GLU A 7 -8.56 6.10 -6.14
C GLU A 7 -9.31 5.00 -6.89
N ARG A 8 -10.17 4.29 -6.15
CA ARG A 8 -11.13 3.30 -6.67
C ARG A 8 -12.46 3.46 -5.96
N HIS A 9 -13.55 3.40 -6.71
CA HIS A 9 -14.89 3.27 -6.17
C HIS A 9 -15.34 1.83 -6.35
N VAL A 10 -15.83 1.22 -5.28
CA VAL A 10 -16.27 -0.18 -5.29
C VAL A 10 -17.63 -0.33 -4.61
N PRO A 11 -18.48 -1.24 -5.09
CA PRO A 11 -19.77 -1.55 -4.47
C PRO A 11 -19.57 -2.52 -3.29
N LEU A 12 -18.69 -2.17 -2.36
CA LEU A 12 -18.41 -2.92 -1.15
C LEU A 12 -18.71 -2.05 0.08
N PRO A 13 -19.16 -2.65 1.21
CA PRO A 13 -19.17 -1.96 2.49
C PRO A 13 -17.77 -1.48 2.89
N ALA A 14 -17.66 -0.35 3.59
CA ALA A 14 -16.37 0.24 3.97
C ALA A 14 -15.49 -0.73 4.79
N ALA A 15 -16.08 -1.51 5.69
CA ALA A 15 -15.37 -2.51 6.48
C ALA A 15 -14.77 -3.64 5.61
N GLU A 16 -15.49 -4.05 4.56
CA GLU A 16 -15.03 -5.07 3.61
C GLU A 16 -13.88 -4.54 2.74
N ALA A 17 -14.06 -3.35 2.19
CA ALA A 17 -13.02 -2.67 1.41
C ALA A 17 -11.77 -2.41 2.24
N TRP A 18 -11.92 -1.99 3.51
CA TRP A 18 -10.81 -1.85 4.46
C TRP A 18 -10.07 -3.16 4.65
N ARG A 19 -10.78 -4.25 5.03
CA ARG A 19 -10.15 -5.55 5.27
C ARG A 19 -9.33 -6.00 4.07
N ARG A 20 -9.86 -5.85 2.86
CA ARG A 20 -9.18 -6.19 1.60
C ARG A 20 -8.00 -5.27 1.32
N ALA A 21 -8.20 -3.95 1.42
CA ALA A 21 -7.17 -2.95 1.11
C ALA A 21 -6.01 -2.98 2.10
N THR A 22 -6.22 -3.44 3.34
CA THR A 22 -5.16 -3.58 4.36
C THR A 22 -4.69 -5.02 4.55
N ASP A 23 -5.07 -5.95 3.66
CA ASP A 23 -4.51 -7.30 3.66
C ASP A 23 -3.10 -7.26 3.05
N PHE A 24 -2.13 -6.85 3.88
CA PHE A 24 -0.74 -6.68 3.46
C PHE A 24 -0.13 -7.97 2.91
N ALA A 25 -0.55 -9.14 3.39
CA ALA A 25 -0.02 -10.41 2.87
C ALA A 25 -0.34 -10.58 1.38
N ARG A 26 -1.54 -10.17 0.95
CA ARG A 26 -2.00 -10.25 -0.43
C ARG A 26 -1.51 -9.12 -1.34
N HIS A 27 -0.86 -8.09 -0.81
CA HIS A 27 -0.32 -7.01 -1.64
C HIS A 27 0.70 -7.51 -2.67
N ALA A 28 1.47 -8.56 -2.33
CA ALA A 28 2.41 -9.20 -3.25
C ALA A 28 1.74 -9.80 -4.49
N ASP A 29 0.49 -10.24 -4.40
CA ASP A 29 -0.23 -10.85 -5.53
C ASP A 29 -0.36 -9.89 -6.72
N GLY A 30 -0.34 -8.57 -6.45
CA GLY A 30 -0.40 -7.50 -7.44
C GLY A 30 0.94 -7.00 -7.96
N ILE A 31 2.04 -7.31 -7.28
CA ILE A 31 3.35 -6.68 -7.49
C ILE A 31 4.33 -7.72 -8.02
N PRO A 32 4.80 -7.60 -9.28
CA PRO A 32 5.68 -8.59 -9.89
C PRO A 32 6.96 -8.83 -9.08
N ALA A 33 7.33 -10.11 -8.91
CA ALA A 33 8.55 -10.51 -8.23
C ALA A 33 8.68 -10.01 -6.77
N THR A 34 7.56 -9.67 -6.13
CA THR A 34 7.50 -9.25 -4.74
C THR A 34 6.82 -10.31 -3.89
N ARG A 35 7.34 -10.53 -2.68
CA ARG A 35 6.70 -11.33 -1.64
C ARG A 35 6.71 -10.59 -0.31
N ILE A 36 5.73 -10.86 0.52
CA ILE A 36 5.61 -10.25 1.85
C ILE A 36 6.16 -11.21 2.90
N VAL A 37 7.11 -10.74 3.70
CA VAL A 37 7.67 -11.46 4.85
C VAL A 37 7.20 -10.74 6.11
N ARG A 38 6.53 -11.47 7.01
CA ARG A 38 6.00 -10.92 8.27
C ARG A 38 6.10 -11.95 9.41
N SER A 39 6.02 -11.48 10.64
CA SER A 39 5.87 -12.30 11.84
C SER A 39 4.57 -11.95 12.56
N GLY A 40 3.71 -12.94 12.78
CA GLY A 40 2.45 -12.75 13.50
C GLY A 40 1.40 -11.91 12.77
N ASP A 41 0.39 -11.48 13.52
CA ASP A 41 -0.56 -10.47 13.08
C ASP A 41 0.10 -9.08 13.18
N ILE A 42 -0.08 -8.30 12.12
CA ILE A 42 0.51 -6.98 11.96
C ILE A 42 -0.56 -5.89 11.84
N ALA A 43 -1.84 -6.21 11.99
CA ALA A 43 -2.96 -5.27 11.80
C ALA A 43 -3.13 -4.25 12.96
N ALA A 44 -2.04 -3.57 13.33
CA ALA A 44 -2.00 -2.56 14.38
C ALA A 44 -0.82 -1.61 14.19
N VAL A 45 -0.84 -0.47 14.91
CA VAL A 45 0.33 0.41 15.01
C VAL A 45 1.52 -0.35 15.59
N GLY A 46 2.70 -0.16 14.99
CA GLY A 46 3.92 -0.92 15.31
C GLY A 46 4.03 -2.25 14.57
N GLY A 47 2.98 -2.68 13.86
CA GLY A 47 3.03 -3.85 12.99
C GLY A 47 4.08 -3.67 11.89
N ARG A 48 4.92 -4.69 11.70
CA ARG A 48 6.06 -4.64 10.77
C ARG A 48 6.07 -5.81 9.81
N PHE A 49 6.40 -5.52 8.56
CA PHE A 49 6.57 -6.51 7.51
C PHE A 49 7.59 -6.01 6.49
N THR A 50 8.10 -6.90 5.66
CA THR A 50 9.05 -6.57 4.61
C THR A 50 8.49 -6.99 3.26
N ALA A 51 8.38 -6.03 2.33
CA ALA A 51 8.18 -6.35 0.93
C ALA A 51 9.55 -6.65 0.32
N ARG A 52 9.80 -7.93 0.03
CA ARG A 52 11.02 -8.38 -0.65
C ARG A 52 10.75 -8.45 -2.13
N THR A 53 11.44 -7.61 -2.91
CA THR A 53 11.33 -7.60 -4.37
C THR A 53 12.62 -8.11 -4.98
N GLY A 54 12.56 -9.10 -5.86
CA GLY A 54 13.78 -9.62 -6.47
C GLY A 54 13.57 -10.75 -7.47
N TRP A 55 14.56 -10.93 -8.33
CA TRP A 55 14.63 -12.01 -9.29
C TRP A 55 15.94 -12.79 -9.08
N ARG A 56 15.81 -14.08 -8.74
CA ARG A 56 16.95 -14.97 -8.43
C ARG A 56 17.84 -14.39 -7.32
N ARG A 57 19.14 -14.19 -7.56
CA ARG A 57 20.13 -13.72 -6.57
C ARG A 57 20.12 -12.20 -6.38
N VAL A 58 19.29 -11.46 -7.12
CA VAL A 58 19.22 -9.99 -7.06
C VAL A 58 17.88 -9.58 -6.48
N GLY A 59 17.89 -8.71 -5.48
CA GLY A 59 16.68 -8.17 -4.89
C GLY A 59 16.97 -7.11 -3.84
N PHE A 60 15.91 -6.46 -3.37
CA PHE A 60 15.94 -5.52 -2.28
C PHE A 60 14.81 -5.78 -1.30
N ASP A 61 15.07 -5.42 -0.05
CA ASP A 61 14.08 -5.43 1.03
C ASP A 61 13.56 -4.00 1.26
N ASP A 62 12.24 -3.88 1.30
CA ASP A 62 11.51 -2.68 1.71
C ASP A 62 10.78 -2.97 3.04
N PRO A 63 11.48 -2.89 4.19
CA PRO A 63 10.85 -3.06 5.49
C PRO A 63 9.93 -1.88 5.78
N MET A 64 8.70 -2.18 6.19
CA MET A 64 7.64 -1.22 6.46
C MET A 64 7.11 -1.38 7.89
N GLU A 65 6.68 -0.26 8.45
CA GLU A 65 6.02 -0.19 9.76
C GLU A 65 4.72 0.57 9.65
N ILE A 66 3.66 0.04 10.24
CA ILE A 66 2.38 0.74 10.37
C ILE A 66 2.52 1.75 11.49
N VAL A 67 2.42 3.04 11.14
CA VAL A 67 2.49 4.15 12.10
C VAL A 67 1.12 4.75 12.40
N ARG A 68 0.12 4.43 11.58
CA ARG A 68 -1.30 4.74 11.86
C ARG A 68 -2.16 3.56 11.45
N TRP A 69 -3.06 3.18 12.34
CA TRP A 69 -4.07 2.16 12.08
C TRP A 69 -5.40 2.62 12.66
N GLN A 70 -6.34 2.96 11.78
CA GLN A 70 -7.65 3.43 12.17
C GLN A 70 -8.67 2.84 11.20
N PRO A 71 -9.30 1.70 11.53
CA PRO A 71 -10.36 1.12 10.70
C PRO A 71 -11.54 2.09 10.53
N PRO A 72 -12.34 1.97 9.46
CA PRO A 72 -13.55 2.77 9.32
C PRO A 72 -14.49 2.46 10.49
N GLY A 73 -15.08 3.52 11.06
CA GLY A 73 -15.96 3.42 12.23
C GLY A 73 -17.43 3.52 11.86
N ASP A 74 -18.28 3.04 12.77
CA ASP A 74 -19.71 3.25 12.70
C ASP A 74 -20.02 4.76 12.71
N GLY A 75 -20.99 5.20 11.90
CA GLY A 75 -21.29 6.64 11.74
C GLY A 75 -20.47 7.37 10.67
N GLY A 76 -19.76 6.65 9.80
CA GLY A 76 -19.14 7.23 8.60
C GLY A 76 -17.72 7.77 8.79
N THR A 77 -17.07 7.46 9.91
CA THR A 77 -15.65 7.80 10.12
C THR A 77 -14.80 7.04 9.10
N PRO A 78 -13.96 7.72 8.29
CA PRO A 78 -13.16 7.05 7.28
C PRO A 78 -12.02 6.24 7.89
N GLY A 79 -11.72 5.09 7.28
CA GLY A 79 -10.56 4.28 7.60
C GLY A 79 -9.27 4.94 7.10
N ARG A 80 -8.20 4.88 7.89
CA ARG A 80 -6.87 5.42 7.57
C ARG A 80 -5.77 4.49 8.08
N CYS A 81 -4.94 4.01 7.16
CA CYS A 81 -3.72 3.27 7.48
C CYS A 81 -2.51 3.99 6.90
N ARG A 82 -1.46 4.19 7.71
CA ARG A 82 -0.20 4.79 7.28
C ARG A 82 0.95 3.83 7.52
N LEU A 83 1.75 3.63 6.48
CA LEU A 83 2.97 2.85 6.45
C LEU A 83 4.16 3.78 6.24
N GLU A 84 5.23 3.57 7.01
CA GLU A 84 6.51 4.22 6.78
C GLU A 84 7.55 3.17 6.38
N LYS A 85 8.29 3.46 5.29
CA LYS A 85 9.37 2.59 4.81
C LYS A 85 10.62 2.84 5.65
N ARG A 86 11.06 1.81 6.35
CA ARG A 86 12.21 1.79 7.26
C ARG A 86 13.50 1.31 6.58
N GLY A 87 13.46 1.11 5.27
CA GLY A 87 14.57 0.59 4.47
C GLY A 87 15.70 1.58 4.25
N ARG A 88 16.88 1.04 3.90
CA ARG A 88 18.03 1.85 3.44
C ARG A 88 17.93 2.19 1.96
N LEU A 89 17.43 1.26 1.15
CA LEU A 89 17.35 1.36 -0.31
C LEU A 89 16.09 2.08 -0.79
N VAL A 90 14.99 1.96 -0.06
CA VAL A 90 13.75 2.66 -0.36
C VAL A 90 13.27 3.32 0.92
N ARG A 91 13.06 4.62 0.85
CA ARG A 91 12.42 5.42 1.89
C ARG A 91 11.11 5.99 1.37
N GLY A 92 10.35 6.61 2.26
CA GLY A 92 9.05 7.20 1.96
C GLY A 92 7.96 6.48 2.73
N TRP A 93 6.75 6.54 2.22
CA TRP A 93 5.57 6.16 2.97
C TRP A 93 4.43 5.74 2.03
N ALA A 94 3.47 5.00 2.56
CA ALA A 94 2.21 4.71 1.88
C ALA A 94 1.05 4.98 2.82
N GLU A 95 -0.06 5.50 2.30
CA GLU A 95 -1.28 5.77 3.05
C GLU A 95 -2.48 5.23 2.28
N ILE A 96 -3.30 4.45 2.98
CA ILE A 96 -4.54 3.87 2.48
C ILE A 96 -5.68 4.53 3.24
N GLU A 97 -6.67 5.01 2.49
CA GLU A 97 -7.87 5.64 3.04
C GLU A 97 -9.12 4.97 2.49
N VAL A 98 -10.12 4.81 3.34
CA VAL A 98 -11.36 4.14 3.00
C VAL A 98 -12.54 4.98 3.47
N TYR A 99 -13.31 5.50 2.53
CA TYR A 99 -14.47 6.36 2.77
C TYR A 99 -15.74 5.61 2.38
N GLY A 100 -16.65 5.41 3.33
CA GLY A 100 -18.01 4.95 3.00
C GLY A 100 -18.74 6.05 2.24
N GLU A 101 -19.32 5.71 1.09
CA GLU A 101 -20.04 6.64 0.20
C GLU A 101 -21.38 6.03 -0.21
N GLY A 102 -22.45 6.38 0.51
CA GLY A 102 -23.79 5.83 0.27
C GLY A 102 -23.78 4.29 0.34
N ALA A 103 -24.11 3.64 -0.78
CA ALA A 103 -24.12 2.18 -0.89
C ALA A 103 -22.75 1.56 -1.24
N GLY A 104 -21.71 2.38 -1.46
CA GLY A 104 -20.38 1.93 -1.86
C GLY A 104 -19.27 2.50 -1.01
N THR A 105 -18.04 2.36 -1.51
CA THR A 105 -16.83 2.83 -0.83
C THR A 105 -15.85 3.42 -1.84
N ARG A 106 -15.23 4.55 -1.47
CA ARG A 106 -14.02 5.06 -2.14
C ARG A 106 -12.78 4.66 -1.37
N VAL A 107 -11.84 4.02 -2.05
CA VAL A 107 -10.54 3.61 -1.52
C VAL A 107 -9.45 4.43 -2.18
N GLY A 108 -8.72 5.21 -1.38
CA GLY A 108 -7.57 6.00 -1.81
C GLY A 108 -6.26 5.32 -1.43
N TRP A 109 -5.26 5.41 -2.31
CA TRP A 109 -3.88 5.00 -2.04
C TRP A 109 -2.93 6.10 -2.47
N ARG A 110 -2.20 6.65 -1.49
CA ARG A 110 -1.16 7.66 -1.68
C ARG A 110 0.18 7.05 -1.32
N GLU A 111 1.18 7.19 -2.17
CA GLU A 111 2.49 6.62 -1.89
C GLU A 111 3.61 7.50 -2.40
N GLU A 112 4.64 7.56 -1.57
CA GLU A 112 5.87 8.27 -1.80
C GLU A 112 7.03 7.29 -1.80
N LEU A 113 7.79 7.28 -2.89
CA LEU A 113 8.96 6.44 -3.09
C LEU A 113 10.19 7.31 -3.23
N ARG A 114 11.20 7.00 -2.41
CA ARG A 114 12.54 7.58 -2.47
C ARG A 114 13.58 6.46 -2.58
N PRO A 115 13.78 5.87 -3.78
CA PRO A 115 14.85 4.90 -3.98
C PRO A 115 16.22 5.58 -3.89
N LEU A 116 17.14 4.95 -3.18
CA LEU A 116 18.52 5.40 -3.05
C LEU A 116 19.22 5.32 -4.41
N GLY A 117 19.95 6.38 -4.78
CA GLY A 117 20.73 6.41 -6.01
C GLY A 117 19.93 6.67 -7.30
N MET A 118 18.61 6.85 -7.22
CA MET A 118 17.78 7.22 -8.37
C MET A 118 17.88 8.74 -8.64
N PRO A 119 18.34 9.19 -9.83
CA PRO A 119 18.30 10.59 -10.20
C PRO A 119 16.87 11.12 -10.28
N ARG A 120 16.63 12.34 -9.78
CA ARG A 120 15.28 12.96 -9.70
C ARG A 120 14.58 13.08 -11.05
N VAL A 121 15.33 13.16 -12.15
CA VAL A 121 14.76 13.21 -13.52
C VAL A 121 13.89 11.99 -13.85
N PHE A 122 14.11 10.85 -13.18
CA PHE A 122 13.30 9.65 -13.36
C PHE A 122 12.06 9.60 -12.46
N ASP A 123 11.89 10.56 -11.54
CA ASP A 123 10.76 10.58 -10.60
C ASP A 123 9.39 10.50 -11.30
N PRO A 124 9.12 11.23 -12.40
CA PRO A 124 7.82 11.15 -13.08
C PRO A 124 7.57 9.77 -13.71
N LEU A 125 8.60 9.17 -14.30
CA LEU A 125 8.51 7.83 -14.89
C LEU A 125 8.27 6.78 -13.80
N LEU A 126 9.03 6.87 -12.70
CA LEU A 126 8.87 6.00 -11.53
C LEU A 126 7.46 6.14 -10.93
N ALA A 127 6.97 7.36 -10.75
CA ALA A 127 5.62 7.61 -10.22
C ALA A 127 4.54 6.99 -11.12
N ARG A 128 4.67 7.11 -12.44
CA ARG A 128 3.71 6.54 -13.40
C ARG A 128 3.74 5.01 -13.41
N ALA A 129 4.94 4.42 -13.38
CA ALA A 129 5.11 2.98 -13.30
C ALA A 129 4.57 2.42 -11.97
N ALA A 130 4.92 3.05 -10.85
CA ALA A 130 4.41 2.70 -9.52
C ALA A 130 2.87 2.78 -9.50
N ARG A 131 2.28 3.89 -9.93
CA ARG A 131 0.82 4.05 -10.01
C ARG A 131 0.14 2.91 -10.79
N ALA A 132 0.73 2.46 -11.89
CA ALA A 132 0.19 1.35 -12.68
C ALA A 132 0.32 -0.01 -11.97
N VAL A 133 1.41 -0.27 -11.27
CA VAL A 133 1.63 -1.51 -10.51
C VAL A 133 0.73 -1.55 -9.27
N PHE A 134 0.78 -0.52 -8.42
CA PHE A 134 -0.03 -0.43 -7.22
C PHE A 134 -1.53 -0.31 -7.52
N GLY A 135 -1.90 0.31 -8.65
CA GLY A 135 -3.27 0.30 -9.14
C GLY A 135 -3.78 -1.10 -9.41
N ARG A 136 -2.99 -1.95 -10.10
CA ARG A 136 -3.34 -3.36 -10.32
C ARG A 136 -3.37 -4.17 -9.02
N ALA A 137 -2.47 -3.87 -8.09
CA ALA A 137 -2.49 -4.51 -6.78
C ALA A 137 -3.78 -4.18 -6.01
N LEU A 138 -4.16 -2.91 -5.97
CA LEU A 138 -5.42 -2.49 -5.36
C LEU A 138 -6.63 -3.13 -6.05
N ASP A 139 -6.64 -3.19 -7.39
CA ASP A 139 -7.71 -3.84 -8.15
C ASP A 139 -7.84 -5.33 -7.80
N ARG A 140 -6.72 -6.05 -7.59
CA ARG A 140 -6.73 -7.45 -7.16
C ARG A 140 -7.24 -7.60 -5.73
N LEU A 141 -6.75 -6.79 -4.80
CA LEU A 141 -7.17 -6.81 -3.40
C LEU A 141 -8.68 -6.59 -3.29
N LEU A 142 -9.22 -5.59 -4.00
CA LEU A 142 -10.63 -5.24 -3.91
C LEU A 142 -11.55 -6.25 -4.58
N ARG A 143 -11.09 -7.06 -5.55
CA ARG A 143 -11.89 -8.13 -6.16
C ARG A 143 -12.07 -9.34 -5.23
N GLY A 144 -11.17 -9.53 -4.27
CA GLY A 144 -11.20 -10.65 -3.33
C GLY A 144 -10.42 -11.86 -3.83
#